data_AF-A0AAN8F9B4-F1
#
_entry.id   AF-A0AAN8F9B4-F1
#
_cell.length_a   1.000
_cell.length_b   1.000
_cell.length_c   1.000
_cell.angle_alpha   90.00
_cell.angle_beta   90.00
_cell.angle_gamma   90.00
#
_symmetry.space_group_name_H-M   'P 1'
#
loop_
_entity.id
_entity.type
_entity.pdbx_description
1 polymer ?
#
loop_
_entity_poly.entity_id
_entity_poly.type
_entity_poly.pdbx_seq_one_letter_code
_entity_poly.pdbx_strand_id
1 'polypeptide(L)'
;MRTSTAVLLGLLLIAVFLFGIFLLVPFPILLFPSIVKSQVYLRQEKDGQYPTATFYWSRLPAIQYYDFYYFNVTNPDEVLYEGAKARLVEVGPYVWAHRAHSADWKLFHLELWPDSLI
;
A
#
# COMPACT_ATOMS: atom_id res chain seq x y z
N MET A 1 58.47 5.23 9.89
CA MET A 1 57.21 5.76 9.29
C MET A 1 56.36 4.70 8.59
N ARG A 2 56.93 3.73 7.83
CA ARG A 2 56.16 2.71 7.08
C ARG A 2 55.40 1.66 7.92
N THR A 3 55.85 1.37 9.14
CA THR A 3 55.23 0.36 10.03
C THR A 3 53.98 0.90 10.75
N SER A 4 54.00 2.16 11.18
CA SER A 4 52.85 2.82 11.82
C SER A 4 51.67 2.96 10.86
N THR A 5 51.93 3.33 9.61
CA THR A 5 50.89 3.40 8.56
C THR A 5 50.28 2.03 8.25
N ALA A 6 51.07 0.95 8.29
CA ALA A 6 50.56 -0.41 8.07
C ALA A 6 49.65 -0.89 9.21
N VAL A 7 49.99 -0.56 10.47
CA VAL A 7 49.16 -0.89 11.64
C VAL A 7 47.83 -0.12 11.61
N LEU A 8 47.84 1.15 11.22
CA LEU A 8 46.63 1.96 11.07
C LEU A 8 45.70 1.43 9.96
N LEU A 9 46.27 1.03 8.81
CA LEU A 9 45.49 0.43 7.72
C LEU A 9 44.89 -0.93 8.12
N GLY A 10 45.64 -1.75 8.88
CA GLY A 10 45.12 -3.01 9.41
C GLY A 10 43.95 -2.80 10.37
N LEU A 11 44.06 -1.84 11.29
CA LEU A 11 42.96 -1.49 12.20
C LEU A 11 41.73 -0.94 11.46
N LEU A 12 41.93 -0.11 10.44
CA LEU A 12 40.85 0.40 9.61
C LEU A 12 40.10 -0.73 8.89
N LEU A 13 40.84 -1.68 8.30
CA LEU A 13 40.25 -2.84 7.62
C LEU A 13 39.44 -3.72 8.60
N ILE A 14 39.96 -3.96 9.80
CA ILE A 14 39.26 -4.71 10.83
C ILE A 14 37.98 -3.97 11.25
N ALA A 15 38.03 -2.65 11.44
CA ALA A 15 36.85 -1.86 11.79
C ALA A 15 35.77 -1.89 10.69
N VAL A 16 36.16 -1.76 9.43
CA VAL A 16 35.22 -1.86 8.29
C VAL A 16 34.61 -3.27 8.19
N PHE A 17 35.41 -4.31 8.45
CA PHE A 17 34.93 -5.70 8.42
C PHE A 17 33.94 -5.98 9.55
N LEU A 18 34.22 -5.51 10.77
CA LEU A 18 33.30 -5.62 11.91
C LEU A 18 32.00 -4.83 11.68
N PHE A 19 32.10 -3.63 11.11
CA PHE A 19 30.93 -2.84 10.76
C PHE A 19 30.08 -3.52 9.67
N GLY A 20 30.72 -4.16 8.68
CA GLY A 20 30.04 -4.95 7.67
C GLY A 20 29.28 -6.15 8.25
N ILE A 21 29.90 -6.89 9.17
CA ILE A 21 29.24 -8.02 9.87
C ILE A 21 28.06 -7.52 10.73
N PHE A 22 28.24 -6.37 11.39
CA PHE A 22 27.18 -5.74 12.16
C PHE A 22 26.00 -5.27 11.29
N LEU A 23 26.25 -4.78 10.07
CA LEU A 23 25.16 -4.45 9.15
C LEU A 23 24.49 -5.71 8.55
N LEU A 24 25.20 -6.84 8.45
CA LEU A 24 24.63 -8.04 7.84
C LEU A 24 23.69 -8.80 8.78
N VAL A 25 24.05 -8.95 10.07
CA VAL A 25 23.36 -9.90 10.96
C VAL A 25 22.34 -9.21 11.90
N PRO A 26 22.72 -8.29 12.79
CA PRO A 26 21.76 -7.70 13.73
C PRO A 26 20.80 -6.69 13.07
N PHE A 27 21.18 -6.06 11.95
CA PHE A 27 20.31 -5.11 11.24
C PHE A 27 19.01 -5.75 10.71
N PRO A 28 19.02 -6.84 9.92
CA PRO A 28 17.78 -7.45 9.44
C PRO A 28 16.96 -8.12 10.55
N ILE A 29 17.60 -8.60 11.62
CA ILE A 29 16.90 -9.35 12.68
C ILE A 29 16.26 -8.44 13.72
N LEU A 30 16.90 -7.32 14.10
CA LEU A 30 16.45 -6.49 15.23
C LEU A 30 15.97 -5.12 14.78
N LEU A 31 16.76 -4.42 13.94
CA LEU A 31 16.49 -3.03 13.57
C LEU A 31 15.38 -2.94 12.53
N PHE A 32 15.45 -3.76 11.47
CA PHE A 32 14.46 -3.76 10.41
C PHE A 32 13.03 -4.02 10.92
N PRO A 33 12.76 -5.11 11.68
CA PRO A 33 11.41 -5.32 12.20
C PRO A 33 11.00 -4.21 13.17
N SER A 34 11.88 -3.68 14.03
CA SER A 34 11.49 -2.61 14.96
C SER A 34 11.04 -1.33 14.24
N ILE A 35 11.72 -0.97 13.14
CA ILE A 35 11.34 0.18 12.30
C ILE A 35 10.04 -0.10 11.54
N VAL A 36 9.89 -1.30 10.97
CA VAL A 36 8.66 -1.70 10.29
C VAL A 36 7.47 -1.69 11.25
N LYS A 37 7.64 -2.22 12.46
CA LYS A 37 6.58 -2.23 13.47
C LYS A 37 6.17 -0.82 13.91
N SER A 38 7.09 0.14 13.93
CA SER A 38 6.73 1.52 14.30
C SER A 38 6.07 2.29 13.16
N GLN A 39 6.37 1.97 11.90
CA GLN A 39 5.91 2.75 10.75
C GLN A 39 4.73 2.13 10.00
N VAL A 40 4.57 0.80 10.00
CA VAL A 40 3.63 0.09 9.11
C VAL A 40 2.33 -0.30 9.81
N TYR A 41 2.36 -0.49 11.13
CA TYR A 41 1.13 -0.87 11.83
C TYR A 41 0.16 0.30 11.98
N LEU A 42 -1.11 0.00 11.73
CA LEU A 42 -2.21 0.91 11.93
C LEU A 42 -2.42 1.10 13.44
N ARG A 43 -1.89 2.20 13.96
CA ARG A 43 -2.07 2.62 15.35
C ARG A 43 -2.48 4.08 15.38
N GLN A 44 -3.38 4.41 16.31
CA GLN A 44 -3.63 5.79 16.72
C GLN A 44 -2.69 6.09 17.89
N GLU A 45 -1.81 7.08 17.73
CA GLU A 45 -0.94 7.52 18.81
C GLU A 45 -1.78 8.26 19.87
N LYS A 46 -1.36 8.22 21.13
CA LYS A 46 -2.11 8.85 22.25
C LYS A 46 -2.32 10.36 22.08
N ASP A 47 -1.45 11.01 21.29
CA ASP A 47 -1.52 12.43 20.96
C ASP A 47 -2.49 12.76 19.81
N GLY A 48 -3.24 11.77 19.31
CA GLY A 48 -4.19 11.96 18.20
C GLY A 48 -3.54 12.09 16.82
N GLN A 49 -2.21 12.07 16.76
CA GLN A 49 -1.45 12.01 15.51
C GLN A 49 -1.45 10.58 14.95
N TYR A 50 -1.56 10.48 13.63
CA TYR A 50 -1.49 9.22 12.91
C TYR A 50 -0.08 9.02 12.36
N PRO A 51 0.56 7.86 12.57
CA PRO A 51 1.72 7.45 11.80
C PRO A 51 1.41 7.54 10.31
N THR A 52 2.43 7.82 9.49
CA THR A 52 2.30 8.03 8.04
C THR A 52 1.51 6.92 7.35
N ALA A 53 1.69 5.66 7.73
CA ALA A 53 0.91 4.53 7.19
C ALA A 53 -0.57 4.60 7.56
N THR A 54 -0.91 4.94 8.81
CA THR A 54 -2.30 5.10 9.25
C THR A 54 -2.99 6.27 8.55
N PHE A 55 -2.25 7.37 8.28
CA PHE A 55 -2.76 8.49 7.51
C PHE A 55 -3.05 8.13 6.05
N TYR A 56 -2.12 7.43 5.38
CA TYR A 56 -2.34 6.98 4.00
C TYR A 56 -3.41 5.90 3.87
N TRP A 57 -3.57 5.06 4.90
CA TRP A 57 -4.66 4.10 4.97
C TRP A 57 -6.02 4.81 5.13
N SER A 58 -6.09 5.84 5.97
CA SER A 58 -7.36 6.55 6.20
C SER A 58 -7.76 7.47 5.06
N ARG A 59 -6.77 8.08 4.40
CA ARG A 59 -6.96 8.90 3.21
C ARG A 59 -5.86 8.57 2.21
N LEU A 60 -6.23 7.75 1.23
CA LEU A 60 -5.36 7.47 0.11
C LEU A 60 -5.04 8.78 -0.62
N PRO A 61 -3.74 9.07 -0.83
CA PRO A 61 -3.32 10.30 -1.52
C PRO A 61 -3.57 10.20 -3.03
N ALA A 62 -3.80 8.99 -3.54
CA ALA A 62 -4.09 8.72 -4.94
C ALA A 62 -5.60 8.80 -5.22
N ILE A 63 -5.95 9.42 -6.35
CA ILE A 63 -7.29 9.36 -6.94
C ILE A 63 -7.35 8.09 -7.79
N GLN A 64 -8.37 7.27 -7.58
CA GLN A 64 -8.61 6.09 -8.39
C GLN A 64 -9.52 6.47 -9.56
N TYR A 65 -9.08 6.20 -10.79
CA TYR A 65 -9.88 6.40 -12.00
C TYR A 65 -10.42 5.05 -12.45
N TYR A 66 -11.74 4.99 -12.63
CA TYR A 66 -12.42 3.81 -13.15
C TYR A 66 -13.00 4.16 -14.52
N ASP A 67 -12.46 3.50 -15.55
CA ASP A 67 -12.87 3.69 -16.93
C ASP A 67 -13.84 2.57 -17.32
N PHE A 68 -15.07 2.93 -17.62
CA PHE A 68 -16.10 1.98 -18.04
C PHE A 68 -16.30 2.07 -19.55
N TYR A 69 -16.25 0.90 -20.18
CA TYR A 69 -16.51 0.69 -21.60
C TYR A 69 -17.74 -0.19 -21.73
N TYR A 70 -18.71 0.27 -22.50
CA TYR A 70 -19.92 -0.47 -22.79
C TYR A 70 -19.86 -1.01 -24.22
N PHE A 71 -20.48 -2.16 -24.45
CA PHE A 71 -20.63 -2.72 -25.78
C PHE A 71 -22.07 -2.55 -26.23
N ASN A 72 -22.30 -1.62 -27.16
CA ASN A 72 -23.59 -1.43 -27.78
C ASN A 72 -23.86 -2.54 -28.80
N VAL A 73 -25.02 -3.19 -28.74
CA VAL A 73 -25.41 -4.27 -29.65
C VAL A 73 -26.19 -3.67 -30.82
N THR A 74 -25.66 -3.75 -32.04
CA THR A 74 -26.30 -3.12 -33.22
C THR A 74 -27.38 -3.96 -33.88
N ASN A 75 -27.46 -5.26 -33.58
CA ASN A 75 -28.44 -6.20 -34.14
C ASN A 75 -29.16 -7.02 -33.04
N PRO A 76 -29.89 -6.38 -32.12
CA PRO A 76 -30.53 -7.08 -31.01
C PRO A 76 -31.58 -8.11 -31.46
N ASP A 77 -32.36 -7.78 -32.50
CA ASP A 77 -33.46 -8.63 -32.97
C ASP A 77 -32.97 -9.92 -33.65
N GLU A 78 -31.94 -9.82 -34.49
CA GLU A 78 -31.32 -10.98 -35.15
C GLU A 78 -30.69 -11.93 -34.13
N VAL A 79 -30.09 -11.37 -33.06
CA VAL A 79 -29.51 -12.16 -31.98
C VAL A 79 -30.60 -12.87 -31.19
N LEU A 80 -31.72 -12.20 -30.92
CA LEU A 80 -32.79 -12.72 -30.07
C LEU A 80 -33.70 -13.72 -30.80
N TYR A 81 -34.06 -13.45 -32.05
CA TYR A 81 -35.06 -14.22 -32.79
C TYR A 81 -34.43 -15.19 -33.81
N GLU A 82 -33.28 -14.86 -34.37
CA GLU A 82 -32.65 -15.65 -35.44
C GLU A 82 -31.42 -16.43 -34.96
N GLY A 83 -30.97 -16.20 -33.72
CA GLY A 83 -29.75 -16.79 -33.17
C GLY A 83 -28.47 -16.32 -33.87
N ALA A 84 -28.52 -15.16 -34.54
CA ALA A 84 -27.40 -14.60 -35.27
C ALA A 84 -26.28 -14.13 -34.33
N LYS A 85 -25.07 -13.96 -34.88
CA LYS A 85 -23.93 -13.46 -34.11
C LYS A 85 -24.13 -11.99 -33.74
N ALA A 86 -23.95 -11.67 -32.45
CA ALA A 86 -24.04 -10.30 -31.96
C ALA A 86 -22.93 -9.42 -32.54
N ARG A 87 -23.33 -8.26 -33.06
CA ARG A 87 -22.44 -7.19 -33.52
C ARG A 87 -22.33 -6.14 -32.43
N LEU A 88 -21.12 -5.99 -31.90
CA LEU A 88 -20.80 -5.10 -30.78
C LEU A 88 -20.02 -3.89 -31.28
N VAL A 89 -20.40 -2.70 -30.81
CA VAL A 89 -19.66 -1.45 -30.97
C VAL A 89 -19.28 -0.94 -29.58
N GLU A 90 -18.00 -0.73 -29.36
CA GLU A 90 -17.49 -0.19 -28.10
C GLU A 90 -17.88 1.28 -27.96
N VAL A 91 -18.40 1.66 -26.79
CA VAL A 91 -18.79 3.01 -26.43
C VAL A 91 -18.16 3.37 -25.09
N GLY A 92 -17.24 4.33 -25.10
CA GLY A 92 -16.50 4.77 -23.94
C GLY A 92 -15.29 5.65 -24.31
N PRO A 93 -14.49 6.07 -23.31
CA PRO A 93 -14.62 5.75 -21.89
C PRO A 93 -15.58 6.67 -21.12
N TYR A 94 -16.33 6.09 -20.19
CA TYR A 94 -17.00 6.82 -19.10
C TYR A 94 -16.13 6.75 -17.85
N VAL A 95 -15.53 7.87 -17.49
CA VAL A 95 -14.52 7.94 -16.43
C VAL A 95 -15.14 8.42 -15.12
N TRP A 96 -15.02 7.62 -14.06
CA TRP A 96 -15.34 8.03 -12.70
C TRP A 96 -14.08 8.16 -11.84
N ALA A 97 -13.88 9.34 -11.26
CA ALA A 97 -12.84 9.59 -10.26
C ALA A 97 -13.39 9.27 -8.86
N HIS A 98 -12.83 8.25 -8.22
CA HIS A 98 -13.16 7.86 -6.86
C HIS A 98 -12.03 8.23 -5.90
N ARG A 99 -12.40 8.80 -4.75
CA ARG A 99 -11.49 9.04 -3.63
C ARG A 99 -11.92 8.15 -2.47
N ALA A 100 -11.11 7.13 -2.20
CA ALA A 100 -11.32 6.28 -1.04
C ALA A 100 -10.97 7.06 0.24
N HIS A 101 -11.92 7.11 1.16
CA HIS A 101 -11.73 7.61 2.52
C HIS A 101 -12.27 6.55 3.47
N SER A 102 -11.46 6.09 4.43
CA SER A 102 -11.99 5.26 5.50
C SER A 102 -12.88 6.17 6.35
N ALA A 103 -14.20 5.99 6.28
CA ALA A 103 -15.11 6.63 7.22
C ALA A 103 -14.74 6.22 8.66
N ASP A 104 -15.05 7.09 9.63
CA ASP A 104 -14.78 6.85 11.04
C ASP A 104 -15.26 5.45 11.45
N TRP A 105 -14.32 4.58 11.80
CA TRP A 105 -14.58 3.18 12.13
C TRP A 105 -15.48 3.04 13.36
N LYS A 106 -15.56 4.08 14.19
CA LYS A 106 -16.53 4.16 15.30
C LYS A 106 -17.97 4.19 14.81
N LEU A 107 -18.24 4.91 13.71
CA LEU A 107 -19.55 4.92 13.08
C LEU A 107 -19.83 3.58 12.38
N PHE A 108 -18.81 3.00 11.75
CA PHE A 108 -18.92 1.71 11.05
C PHE A 108 -19.29 0.55 11.99
N HIS A 109 -18.76 0.56 13.22
CA HIS A 109 -19.10 -0.45 14.24
C HIS A 109 -20.51 -0.24 14.82
N LEU A 110 -20.94 1.01 14.99
CA LEU A 110 -22.27 1.37 15.49
C LEU A 110 -23.39 1.10 14.46
N GLU A 111 -23.09 1.23 13.17
CA GLU A 111 -24.06 1.09 12.09
C GLU A 111 -24.26 -0.36 11.63
N LEU A 112 -23.20 -1.18 11.68
CA LEU A 112 -23.27 -2.57 11.22
C LEU A 112 -23.52 -3.60 12.35
N TRP A 113 -23.18 -3.28 13.60
CA TRP A 113 -23.42 -4.14 14.77
C TRP A 113 -23.91 -3.31 15.97
N PRO A 114 -25.16 -2.82 15.94
CA PRO A 114 -25.72 -2.04 17.05
C PRO A 114 -25.80 -2.83 18.36
N ASP A 115 -25.84 -4.16 18.30
CA ASP A 115 -26.05 -5.04 19.45
C ASP A 115 -24.77 -5.41 20.21
N SER A 116 -23.60 -4.90 19.81
CA SER A 116 -22.32 -5.22 20.49
C SER A 116 -22.05 -4.36 21.74
N LEU A 117 -23.01 -3.55 22.18
CA LEU A 117 -22.96 -2.77 23.41
C LEU A 117 -23.85 -3.41 24.48
N ILE A 118 -23.45 -4.61 24.94
CA ILE A 118 -23.89 -5.23 26.19
C ILE A 118 -22.66 -5.73 26.93
#